data_AF-A0A2S6TYN2-F1
#
_entry.id   AF-A0A2S6TYN2-F1
#
_cell.length_a   1.000
_cell.length_b   1.000
_cell.length_c   1.000
_cell.angle_alpha   90.00
_cell.angle_beta   90.00
_cell.angle_gamma   90.00
#
_symmetry.space_group_name_H-M   'P 1'
#
loop_
_entity.id
_entity.type
_entity.pdbx_description
1 polymer ?
#
loop_
_entity_poly.entity_id
_entity_poly.type
_entity_poly.pdbx_seq_one_letter_code
_entity_poly.pdbx_strand_id
1 'polypeptide(L)'
;MQFTKLRLAGFKSFVDPTELLIEPGITGIVGPNGCGKSNLVEAMKWVMGETSARQMRGGGMDDVIFSGTSGRPARNIAEVALELDNTDGTAPSQFNEFPELEIVRKIEREKGSTFKINSREVRARDVHLLFADQASGARSTALVGQGHIGQIISAKPTDRRKLLEEAAGITGLHSRRHEAELRLNGAETNLTRLDDILETLEEQMRGLKKQARQATRYSKLNDHIRKAQATYFLIKWNDAEIDLKQISSELSDSSKLVEEATKEATMAATSQAEASSGIPNLRQDDANAVGNLQRLTIELENIEKEEERILTSRKELKDRLIETNHDMERETNLLTDSKVAIESLESEISLLKIENDAEIKTLSDTQKTLELAEANLEQMEDSARKHMSELASAEATAFQSEQRKHFLTDRIRQQSSNLEQAKEKIKVLENNPNKAILSSEVEQELEQLLNNLDKHRDKLSVILKQLNEALNHLTVSKQDAQTAFENS
;
A
#
# COMPACT_ATOMS: atom_id res chain seq x y z
N MET A 1 -78.57 92.78 65.02
CA MET A 1 -78.55 92.68 63.54
C MET A 1 -79.86 93.22 62.98
N GLN A 2 -79.81 94.24 62.12
CA GLN A 2 -81.00 94.84 61.50
C GLN A 2 -80.84 94.87 59.97
N PHE A 3 -81.93 94.71 59.23
CA PHE A 3 -81.90 94.77 57.76
C PHE A 3 -81.94 96.24 57.33
N THR A 4 -80.92 96.72 56.62
CA THR A 4 -80.81 98.14 56.24
C THR A 4 -81.10 98.37 54.76
N LYS A 5 -80.71 97.44 53.90
CA LYS A 5 -80.87 97.58 52.45
C LYS A 5 -81.10 96.25 51.76
N LEU A 6 -82.01 96.22 50.79
CA LEU A 6 -82.23 95.10 49.89
C LEU A 6 -82.01 95.57 48.46
N ARG A 7 -81.06 94.96 47.75
CA ARG A 7 -80.79 95.24 46.33
C ARG A 7 -81.11 94.00 45.51
N LEU A 8 -81.81 94.18 44.39
CA LEU A 8 -82.24 93.08 43.55
C LEU A 8 -82.16 93.46 42.07
N ALA A 9 -81.63 92.55 41.26
CA ALA A 9 -81.47 92.73 39.82
C ALA A 9 -81.75 91.40 39.10
N GLY A 10 -82.54 91.45 38.02
CA GLY A 10 -82.94 90.26 37.26
C GLY A 10 -83.79 89.25 38.05
N PHE A 11 -84.30 89.61 39.23
CA PHE A 11 -85.03 88.72 40.13
C PHE A 11 -86.54 88.85 39.92
N LYS A 12 -87.19 87.79 39.39
CA LYS A 12 -88.62 87.74 39.09
C LYS A 12 -89.08 89.03 38.38
N SER A 13 -90.00 89.79 38.96
CA SER A 13 -90.55 91.03 38.39
C SER A 13 -89.55 92.19 38.32
N PHE A 14 -88.38 92.10 38.95
CA PHE A 14 -87.39 93.17 39.04
C PHE A 14 -86.27 92.97 38.01
N VAL A 15 -86.48 93.52 36.81
CA VAL A 15 -85.55 93.39 35.68
C VAL A 15 -84.32 94.27 35.85
N ASP A 16 -84.55 95.52 36.26
CA ASP A 16 -83.52 96.54 36.44
C ASP A 16 -83.08 96.58 37.92
N PRO A 17 -81.81 96.93 38.20
CA PRO A 17 -81.33 97.05 39.57
C PRO A 17 -82.22 97.98 40.39
N THR A 18 -82.81 97.42 41.45
CA THR A 18 -83.71 98.14 42.36
C THR A 18 -83.15 98.04 43.77
N GLU A 19 -83.06 99.19 44.43
CA GLU A 19 -82.61 99.29 45.83
C GLU A 19 -83.79 99.70 46.71
N LEU A 20 -84.00 98.96 47.79
CA LEU A 20 -84.98 99.25 48.82
C LEU A 20 -84.23 99.53 50.13
N LEU A 21 -84.39 100.75 50.64
CA LEU A 21 -83.92 101.12 51.98
C LEU A 21 -84.96 100.67 53.01
N ILE A 22 -84.50 100.01 54.07
CA ILE A 22 -85.32 99.58 55.20
C ILE A 22 -84.93 100.46 56.38
N GLU A 23 -85.78 101.44 56.68
CA GLU A 23 -85.57 102.36 57.79
C GLU A 23 -86.14 101.79 59.10
N PRO A 24 -85.63 102.23 60.27
CA PRO A 24 -86.17 101.83 61.56
C PRO A 24 -87.68 102.13 61.68
N GLY A 25 -88.44 101.18 62.21
CA GLY A 25 -89.88 101.32 62.42
C GLY A 25 -90.71 100.41 61.52
N ILE A 26 -91.84 100.91 61.02
CA ILE A 26 -92.78 100.13 60.20
C ILE A 26 -92.64 100.55 58.74
N THR A 27 -92.04 99.68 57.93
CA THR A 27 -91.96 99.86 56.47
C THR A 27 -93.18 99.24 55.79
N GLY A 28 -94.02 100.06 55.16
CA GLY A 28 -95.20 99.62 54.41
C GLY A 28 -94.91 99.46 52.92
N ILE A 29 -95.07 98.26 52.37
CA ILE A 29 -94.94 98.00 50.92
C ILE A 29 -96.32 98.01 50.27
N VAL A 30 -96.63 99.05 49.50
CA VAL A 30 -97.91 99.25 48.83
C VAL A 30 -97.78 99.24 47.30
N GLY A 31 -98.87 98.89 46.62
CA GLY A 31 -98.93 98.85 45.16
C GLY A 31 -100.09 97.97 44.67
N PRO A 32 -100.41 97.97 43.37
CA PRO A 32 -101.49 97.14 42.82
C PRO A 32 -101.17 95.64 42.86
N ASN A 33 -102.14 94.77 42.61
CA ASN A 33 -101.87 93.34 42.50
C ASN A 33 -100.96 93.06 41.28
N GLY A 34 -100.00 92.15 41.44
CA GLY A 34 -99.05 91.81 40.38
C GLY A 34 -97.82 92.73 40.24
N CYS A 35 -97.69 93.82 41.02
CA CYS A 35 -96.50 94.70 40.94
C CYS A 35 -95.24 94.16 41.64
N GLY A 36 -95.23 92.89 42.07
CA GLY A 36 -94.04 92.26 42.65
C GLY A 36 -93.87 92.41 44.17
N LYS A 37 -94.86 92.93 44.92
CA LYS A 37 -94.77 93.09 46.40
C LYS A 37 -94.30 91.82 47.12
N SER A 38 -94.93 90.69 46.82
CA SER A 38 -94.57 89.41 47.45
C SER A 38 -93.21 88.87 47.01
N ASN A 39 -92.67 89.35 45.88
CA ASN A 39 -91.35 88.94 45.40
C ASN A 39 -90.22 89.55 46.25
N LEU A 40 -90.46 90.66 46.94
CA LEU A 40 -89.49 91.25 47.88
C LEU A 40 -89.24 90.32 49.08
N VAL A 41 -90.32 89.77 49.65
CA VAL A 41 -90.22 88.78 50.75
C VAL A 41 -89.51 87.51 50.28
N GLU A 42 -89.78 87.07 49.05
CA GLU A 42 -89.08 85.93 48.46
C GLU A 42 -87.59 86.23 48.20
N ALA A 43 -87.25 87.42 47.72
CA ALA A 43 -85.86 87.84 47.53
C ALA A 43 -85.08 87.77 48.85
N MET A 44 -85.67 88.24 49.96
CA MET A 44 -85.10 88.10 51.30
C MET A 44 -84.91 86.62 51.68
N LYS A 45 -85.95 85.78 51.59
CA LYS A 45 -85.81 84.33 51.87
C LYS A 45 -84.73 83.66 51.03
N TRP A 46 -84.62 84.06 49.77
CA TRP A 46 -83.68 83.49 48.83
C TRP A 46 -82.22 83.83 49.17
N VAL A 47 -81.92 85.10 49.44
CA VAL A 47 -80.57 85.54 49.83
C VAL A 47 -80.17 84.99 51.20
N MET A 48 -81.14 84.78 52.10
CA MET A 48 -80.96 84.15 53.41
C MET A 48 -80.78 82.61 53.36
N GLY A 49 -80.70 82.02 52.16
CA GLY A 49 -80.30 80.63 51.98
C GLY A 49 -81.43 79.62 51.71
N GLU A 50 -82.65 80.04 51.35
CA GLU A 50 -83.68 79.07 50.92
C GLU A 50 -83.27 78.39 49.61
N THR A 51 -83.10 77.07 49.63
CA THR A 51 -82.69 76.27 48.46
C THR A 51 -83.86 75.59 47.75
N SER A 52 -85.06 75.60 48.33
CA SER A 52 -86.25 74.98 47.76
C SER A 52 -86.95 75.89 46.74
N ALA A 53 -86.91 75.51 45.46
CA ALA A 53 -87.67 76.17 44.39
C ALA A 53 -89.17 76.25 44.69
N ARG A 54 -89.72 75.21 45.34
CA ARG A 54 -91.14 75.16 45.75
C ARG A 54 -91.49 76.27 46.75
N GLN A 55 -90.61 76.56 47.70
CA GLN A 55 -90.81 77.66 48.66
C GLN A 55 -90.67 79.04 48.00
N MET A 56 -89.95 79.09 46.88
CA MET A 56 -89.79 80.27 46.04
C MET A 56 -90.92 80.42 44.99
N ARG A 57 -92.01 79.64 45.08
CA ARG A 57 -93.11 79.62 44.10
C ARG A 57 -92.64 79.40 42.64
N GLY A 58 -91.61 78.57 42.46
CA GLY A 58 -91.10 78.12 41.16
C GLY A 58 -91.13 76.60 41.03
N GLY A 59 -91.07 76.09 39.80
CA GLY A 59 -90.87 74.67 39.48
C GLY A 59 -89.39 74.27 39.56
N GLY A 60 -88.48 75.19 39.21
CA GLY A 60 -87.04 75.06 39.33
C GLY A 60 -86.40 76.29 39.98
N MET A 61 -85.14 76.17 40.39
CA MET A 61 -84.47 77.31 41.04
C MET A 61 -84.18 78.45 40.06
N ASP A 62 -84.06 78.14 38.78
CA ASP A 62 -83.87 79.12 37.70
C ASP A 62 -85.12 79.99 37.47
N ASP A 63 -86.29 79.61 38.00
CA ASP A 63 -87.53 80.38 37.90
C ASP A 63 -87.52 81.65 38.76
N VAL A 64 -86.50 81.83 39.61
CA VAL A 64 -86.26 83.12 40.28
C VAL A 64 -85.69 84.17 39.34
N ILE A 65 -85.15 83.75 38.19
CA ILE A 65 -84.59 84.65 37.17
C ILE A 65 -85.72 85.18 36.29
N PHE A 66 -85.71 86.48 36.01
CA PHE A 66 -86.69 87.12 35.13
C PHE A 66 -86.81 86.37 33.79
N SER A 67 -88.01 85.88 33.51
CA SER A 67 -88.32 85.04 32.33
C SER A 67 -88.68 85.84 31.08
N GLY A 68 -88.67 87.18 31.13
CA GLY A 68 -89.04 88.03 30.01
C GLY A 68 -90.53 88.41 30.02
N THR A 69 -90.85 89.49 29.30
CA THR A 69 -92.22 89.90 28.96
C THR A 69 -92.29 90.25 27.48
N SER A 70 -93.49 90.55 26.95
CA SER A 70 -93.67 90.97 25.55
C SER A 70 -92.82 92.18 25.14
N GLY A 71 -92.42 93.04 26.10
CA GLY A 71 -91.61 94.23 25.86
C GLY A 71 -90.17 94.17 26.40
N ARG A 72 -89.74 93.07 27.06
CA ARG A 72 -88.40 92.94 27.65
C ARG A 72 -87.86 91.51 27.54
N PRO A 73 -86.61 91.29 27.06
CA PRO A 73 -86.04 89.96 26.96
C PRO A 73 -85.78 89.33 28.33
N ALA A 74 -85.76 87.99 28.38
CA ALA A 74 -85.39 87.24 29.58
C ALA A 74 -83.95 87.55 30.01
N ARG A 75 -83.67 87.44 31.31
CA ARG A 75 -82.31 87.51 31.85
C ARG A 75 -81.76 86.10 32.06
N ASN A 76 -80.43 85.98 32.05
CA ASN A 76 -79.71 84.75 32.37
C ASN A 76 -79.19 84.72 33.81
N ILE A 77 -79.25 85.85 34.51
CA ILE A 77 -78.69 86.04 35.85
C ILE A 77 -79.72 86.75 36.71
N ALA A 78 -79.85 86.32 37.96
CA ALA A 78 -80.49 87.07 39.02
C ALA A 78 -79.54 87.23 40.20
N GLU A 79 -79.56 88.40 40.82
CA GLU A 79 -78.75 88.74 41.97
C GLU A 79 -79.60 89.46 43.00
N VAL A 80 -79.45 89.06 44.26
CA VAL A 80 -80.06 89.71 45.42
C VAL A 80 -78.96 89.91 46.46
N ALA A 81 -78.82 91.14 46.92
CA ALA A 81 -77.95 91.53 48.03
C ALA A 81 -78.80 92.02 49.20
N LEU A 82 -78.47 91.56 50.41
CA LEU A 82 -79.06 92.02 51.66
C LEU A 82 -77.94 92.59 52.53
N GLU A 83 -78.08 93.86 52.90
CA GLU A 83 -77.17 94.54 53.81
C GLU A 83 -77.78 94.57 55.22
N LEU A 84 -76.91 94.35 56.19
CA LEU A 84 -77.22 94.13 57.59
C LEU A 84 -76.36 95.05 58.44
N ASP A 85 -77.00 95.78 59.35
CA ASP A 85 -76.31 96.46 60.44
C ASP A 85 -75.95 95.45 61.52
N ASN A 86 -74.67 95.37 61.87
CA ASN A 86 -74.07 94.50 62.88
C ASN A 86 -73.29 95.29 63.94
N THR A 87 -73.57 96.58 64.17
CA THR A 87 -72.94 97.38 65.23
C THR A 87 -73.04 96.76 66.63
N ASP A 88 -74.14 96.03 66.89
CA ASP A 88 -74.38 95.34 68.16
C ASP A 88 -73.57 94.04 68.33
N GLY A 89 -72.80 93.61 67.31
CA GLY A 89 -71.94 92.42 67.38
C GLY A 89 -72.69 91.10 67.57
N THR A 90 -73.95 91.02 67.09
CA THR A 90 -74.84 89.87 67.30
C THR A 90 -74.66 88.76 66.25
N ALA A 91 -73.84 88.98 65.23
CA ALA A 91 -73.44 87.97 64.26
C ALA A 91 -72.54 86.89 64.90
N PRO A 92 -72.28 85.76 64.22
CA PRO A 92 -71.27 84.80 64.65
C PRO A 92 -69.90 85.48 64.81
N SER A 93 -69.08 84.95 65.73
CA SER A 93 -67.79 85.56 66.13
C SER A 93 -66.85 85.91 64.98
N GLN A 94 -66.92 85.17 63.86
CA GLN A 94 -66.13 85.39 62.66
C GLN A 94 -66.47 86.71 61.93
N PHE A 95 -67.61 87.31 62.24
CA PHE A 95 -68.15 88.50 61.56
C PHE A 95 -68.30 89.70 62.50
N ASN A 96 -67.98 89.58 63.79
CA ASN A 96 -68.12 90.66 64.77
C ASN A 96 -67.16 91.84 64.56
N GLU A 97 -66.10 91.65 63.78
CA GLU A 97 -65.19 92.73 63.39
C GLU A 97 -65.78 93.64 62.30
N PHE A 98 -66.87 93.24 61.66
CA PHE A 98 -67.53 94.00 60.60
C PHE A 98 -68.80 94.67 61.14
N PRO A 99 -68.87 96.02 61.15
CA PRO A 99 -70.07 96.75 61.59
C PRO A 99 -71.22 96.62 60.60
N GLU A 100 -70.93 96.34 59.33
CA GLU A 100 -71.91 96.09 58.28
C GLU A 100 -71.61 94.75 57.59
N LEU A 101 -72.66 93.98 57.28
CA LEU A 101 -72.55 92.71 56.55
C LEU A 101 -73.37 92.76 55.27
N GLU A 102 -72.74 92.47 54.15
CA GLU A 102 -73.38 92.32 52.85
C GLU A 102 -73.43 90.85 52.46
N ILE A 103 -74.64 90.33 52.25
CA ILE A 103 -74.86 88.97 51.80
C ILE A 103 -75.42 89.02 50.39
N VAL A 104 -74.71 88.43 49.44
CA VAL A 104 -75.11 88.38 48.04
C VAL A 104 -75.36 86.94 47.63
N ARG A 105 -76.51 86.69 47.03
CA ARG A 105 -76.78 85.46 46.31
C ARG A 105 -76.97 85.76 44.83
N LYS A 106 -76.22 85.05 44.00
CA LYS A 106 -76.28 85.17 42.55
C LYS A 106 -76.56 83.80 41.93
N ILE A 107 -77.49 83.74 41.00
CA ILE A 107 -77.78 82.54 40.21
C ILE A 107 -77.64 82.84 38.74
N GLU A 108 -77.08 81.89 38.01
CA GLU A 108 -77.04 81.90 36.56
C GLU A 108 -77.77 80.65 36.05
N ARG A 109 -78.59 80.81 35.01
CA ARG A 109 -79.38 79.72 34.41
C ARG A 109 -78.47 78.53 34.14
N GLU A 110 -78.90 77.35 34.57
CA GLU A 110 -78.20 76.07 34.38
C GLU A 110 -76.80 75.96 35.04
N LYS A 111 -76.30 77.00 35.72
CA LYS A 111 -74.99 77.01 36.39
C LYS A 111 -75.07 77.03 37.92
N GLY A 112 -76.27 77.19 38.48
CA GLY A 112 -76.50 77.13 39.93
C GLY A 112 -76.26 78.46 40.66
N SER A 113 -76.38 78.40 41.99
CA SER A 113 -76.27 79.57 42.88
C SER A 113 -74.87 79.68 43.50
N THR A 114 -74.35 80.90 43.56
CA THR A 114 -73.16 81.29 44.34
C THR A 114 -73.58 82.21 45.49
N PHE A 115 -72.91 82.08 46.63
CA PHE A 115 -73.15 82.89 47.83
C PHE A 115 -71.90 83.65 48.21
N LYS A 116 -72.06 84.91 48.60
CA LYS A 116 -70.98 85.74 49.11
C LYS A 116 -71.39 86.45 50.39
N ILE A 117 -70.46 86.57 51.32
CA ILE A 117 -70.56 87.45 52.50
C ILE A 117 -69.37 88.41 52.44
N ASN A 118 -69.60 89.72 52.44
CA ASN A 118 -68.57 90.76 52.30
C ASN A 118 -67.58 90.46 51.16
N SER A 119 -68.14 90.19 49.97
CA SER A 119 -67.39 89.81 48.75
C SER A 119 -66.60 88.49 48.79
N ARG A 120 -66.60 87.72 49.89
CA ARG A 120 -65.98 86.38 49.97
C ARG A 120 -66.98 85.29 49.64
N GLU A 121 -66.60 84.36 48.76
CA GLU A 121 -67.45 83.22 48.42
C GLU A 121 -67.54 82.23 49.58
N VAL A 122 -68.77 81.85 49.93
CA VAL A 122 -69.08 80.98 51.06
C VAL A 122 -70.03 79.88 50.63
N ARG A 123 -70.14 78.80 51.42
CA ARG A 123 -71.10 77.74 51.13
C ARG A 123 -72.50 78.20 51.53
N ALA A 124 -73.53 77.68 50.86
CA ALA A 124 -74.92 77.92 51.23
C ALA A 124 -75.21 77.59 52.70
N ARG A 125 -74.52 76.58 53.25
CA ARG A 125 -74.62 76.18 54.66
C ARG A 125 -74.09 77.25 55.61
N ASP A 126 -73.06 77.99 55.22
CA ASP A 126 -72.45 79.03 56.06
C ASP A 126 -73.39 80.24 56.18
N VAL A 127 -74.06 80.62 55.07
CA VAL A 127 -75.12 81.63 55.08
C VAL A 127 -76.32 81.17 55.91
N HIS A 128 -76.69 79.90 55.84
CA HIS A 128 -77.76 79.36 56.68
C HIS A 128 -77.41 79.45 58.18
N LEU A 129 -76.16 79.13 58.54
CA LEU A 129 -75.67 79.20 59.92
C LEU A 129 -75.65 80.64 60.43
N LEU A 130 -75.28 81.61 59.59
CA LEU A 130 -75.26 83.04 59.93
C LEU A 130 -76.61 83.53 60.46
N PHE A 131 -77.71 83.07 59.86
CA PHE A 131 -79.06 83.46 60.27
C PHE A 131 -79.73 82.52 61.28
N ALA A 132 -79.16 81.35 61.54
CA ALA A 132 -79.76 80.32 62.40
C ALA A 132 -79.82 80.75 63.88
N ASP A 133 -78.84 81.52 64.36
CA ASP A 133 -78.74 81.95 65.76
C ASP A 133 -79.71 83.09 66.11
N GLN A 134 -80.08 83.92 65.14
CA GLN A 134 -80.95 85.09 65.34
C GLN A 134 -82.43 84.80 65.06
N ALA A 135 -82.79 83.52 64.88
CA ALA A 135 -84.13 83.08 64.46
C ALA A 135 -84.67 83.91 63.28
N SER A 136 -83.78 84.38 62.41
CA SER A 136 -84.07 85.31 61.32
C SER A 136 -83.52 84.70 60.03
N GLY A 137 -83.67 83.38 59.84
CA GLY A 137 -83.31 82.67 58.62
C GLY A 137 -84.43 82.66 57.60
N ALA A 138 -84.15 82.12 56.41
CA ALA A 138 -85.13 82.06 55.32
C ALA A 138 -86.43 81.31 55.67
N ARG A 139 -86.37 80.41 56.66
CA ARG A 139 -87.49 79.63 57.19
C ARG A 139 -88.01 80.11 58.54
N SER A 140 -87.56 81.28 58.97
CA SER A 140 -87.95 81.88 60.24
C SER A 140 -89.46 82.10 60.34
N THR A 141 -89.98 81.89 61.54
CA THR A 141 -91.34 82.26 61.96
C THR A 141 -91.61 83.76 61.83
N ALA A 142 -90.56 84.61 61.80
CA ALA A 142 -90.67 86.05 61.56
C ALA A 142 -91.04 86.38 60.09
N LEU A 143 -90.83 85.47 59.13
CA LEU A 143 -91.13 85.68 57.71
C LEU A 143 -92.41 84.95 57.30
N VAL A 144 -93.56 85.56 57.63
CA VAL A 144 -94.88 84.99 57.33
C VAL A 144 -95.28 85.21 55.87
N GLY A 145 -95.29 84.12 55.10
CA GLY A 145 -95.82 84.11 53.73
C GLY A 145 -97.34 83.95 53.66
N GLN A 146 -97.92 84.18 52.47
CA GLN A 146 -99.34 83.95 52.23
C GLN A 146 -99.69 82.47 52.52
N GLY A 147 -100.68 82.22 53.38
CA GLY A 147 -101.13 80.88 53.77
C GLY A 147 -100.23 80.16 54.79
N HIS A 148 -99.12 80.75 55.23
CA HIS A 148 -98.17 80.13 56.16
C HIS A 148 -98.77 79.90 57.56
N ILE A 149 -99.62 80.82 58.03
CA ILE A 149 -100.29 80.70 59.35
C ILE A 149 -101.14 79.41 59.42
N GLY A 150 -101.88 79.08 58.36
CA GLY A 150 -102.65 77.85 58.30
C GLY A 150 -101.77 76.59 58.34
N GLN A 151 -100.60 76.63 57.70
CA GLN A 151 -99.64 75.51 57.68
C GLN A 151 -99.03 75.24 59.06
N ILE A 152 -98.73 76.30 59.83
CA ILE A 152 -98.21 76.18 61.20
C ILE A 152 -99.26 75.48 62.10
N ILE A 153 -100.53 75.86 61.96
CA ILE A 153 -101.63 75.29 62.75
C ILE A 153 -101.79 73.78 62.44
N SER A 154 -101.69 73.38 61.16
CA SER A 154 -101.82 71.99 60.72
C SER A 154 -100.52 71.14 60.78
N ALA A 155 -99.40 71.70 61.26
CA ALA A 155 -98.09 71.03 61.22
C ALA A 155 -98.02 69.79 62.12
N LYS A 156 -97.26 68.77 61.69
CA LYS A 156 -96.97 67.56 62.48
C LYS A 156 -96.13 67.90 63.72
N PRO A 157 -96.18 67.10 64.80
CA PRO A 157 -95.41 67.35 66.02
C PRO A 157 -93.90 67.53 65.80
N THR A 158 -93.28 66.77 64.89
CA THR A 158 -91.85 66.90 64.55
C THR A 158 -91.49 68.22 63.89
N ASP A 159 -92.38 68.74 63.04
CA ASP A 159 -92.19 70.02 62.36
C ASP A 159 -92.49 71.18 63.31
N ARG A 160 -93.50 71.02 64.17
CA ARG A 160 -93.82 71.97 65.24
C ARG A 160 -92.70 72.08 66.27
N ARG A 161 -92.04 70.97 66.61
CA ARG A 161 -90.87 70.97 67.49
C ARG A 161 -89.75 71.85 66.95
N LYS A 162 -89.45 71.77 65.64
CA LYS A 162 -88.43 72.63 65.02
C LYS A 162 -88.78 74.11 65.14
N LEU A 163 -90.05 74.47 64.97
CA LEU A 163 -90.53 75.85 65.15
C LEU A 163 -90.36 76.33 66.61
N LEU A 164 -90.62 75.44 67.59
CA LEU A 164 -90.42 75.75 69.01
C LEU A 164 -88.93 75.86 69.37
N GLU A 165 -88.08 75.00 68.82
CA GLU A 165 -86.62 75.03 69.00
C GLU A 165 -86.00 76.30 68.39
N GLU A 166 -86.53 76.75 67.25
CA GLU A 166 -86.16 78.02 66.61
C GLU A 166 -86.62 79.21 67.45
N ALA A 167 -87.88 79.20 67.94
CA ALA A 167 -88.38 80.24 68.84
C ALA A 167 -87.62 80.30 70.18
N ALA A 168 -87.10 79.16 70.64
CA ALA A 168 -86.24 79.07 71.82
C ALA A 168 -84.77 79.44 71.55
N GLY A 169 -84.39 79.69 70.28
CA GLY A 169 -83.02 80.06 69.90
C GLY A 169 -81.98 78.94 70.02
N ILE A 170 -82.38 77.67 70.13
CA ILE A 170 -81.46 76.54 70.36
C ILE A 170 -81.07 75.77 69.09
N THR A 171 -81.66 76.11 67.94
CA THR A 171 -81.41 75.44 66.65
C THR A 171 -79.95 75.51 66.21
N GLY A 172 -79.30 76.68 66.40
CA GLY A 172 -77.89 76.87 66.08
C GLY A 172 -76.96 75.98 66.91
N LEU A 173 -77.25 75.80 68.19
CA LEU A 173 -76.48 74.93 69.10
C LEU A 173 -76.54 73.46 68.67
N HIS A 174 -77.73 72.96 68.34
CA HIS A 174 -77.91 71.59 67.86
C HIS A 174 -77.18 71.33 66.54
N SER A 175 -77.24 72.28 65.59
CA SER A 175 -76.52 72.17 64.32
C SER A 175 -75.01 72.12 64.53
N ARG A 176 -74.45 72.98 65.40
CA ARG A 176 -73.01 73.00 65.70
C ARG A 176 -72.54 71.73 66.41
N ARG A 177 -73.31 71.21 67.37
CA ARG A 177 -72.97 69.94 68.07
C ARG A 177 -72.88 68.79 67.08
N HIS A 178 -73.87 68.64 66.22
CA HIS A 178 -73.89 67.55 65.23
C HIS A 178 -72.73 67.65 64.23
N GLU A 179 -72.36 68.87 63.83
CA GLU A 179 -71.20 69.08 62.97
C GLU A 179 -69.88 68.72 63.66
N ALA A 180 -69.72 69.07 64.94
CA ALA A 180 -68.54 68.70 65.71
C ALA A 180 -68.43 67.17 65.87
N GLU A 181 -69.54 66.48 66.14
CA GLU A 181 -69.60 65.02 66.22
C GLU A 181 -69.15 64.37 64.89
N LEU A 182 -69.65 64.85 63.75
CA LEU A 182 -69.26 64.34 62.44
C LEU A 182 -67.76 64.54 62.16
N ARG A 183 -67.20 65.69 62.55
CA ARG A 183 -65.76 65.97 62.40
C ARG A 183 -64.91 65.07 63.29
N LEU A 184 -65.34 64.82 64.53
CA LEU A 184 -64.65 63.94 65.47
C LEU A 184 -64.60 62.50 64.96
N ASN A 185 -65.75 61.94 64.55
CA ASN A 185 -65.81 60.59 63.99
C ASN A 185 -64.94 60.42 62.73
N GLY A 186 -64.87 61.46 61.90
CA GLY A 186 -63.99 61.49 60.75
C GLY A 186 -62.51 61.46 61.14
N ALA A 187 -62.12 62.17 62.19
CA ALA A 187 -60.75 62.16 62.71
C ALA A 187 -60.38 60.80 63.30
N GLU A 188 -61.27 60.17 64.09
CA GLU A 188 -61.05 58.83 64.65
C GLU A 188 -60.83 57.78 63.56
N THR A 189 -61.67 57.79 62.52
CA THR A 189 -61.53 56.88 61.37
C THR A 189 -60.16 57.05 60.68
N ASN A 190 -59.69 58.29 60.54
CA ASN A 190 -58.39 58.57 59.95
C ASN A 190 -57.23 58.06 60.81
N LEU A 191 -57.35 58.17 62.14
CA LEU A 191 -56.34 57.64 63.07
C LEU A 191 -56.24 56.12 63.00
N THR A 192 -57.36 55.41 62.99
CA THR A 192 -57.35 53.93 62.84
C THR A 192 -56.64 53.52 61.55
N ARG A 193 -56.86 54.23 60.45
CA ARG A 193 -56.17 53.97 59.18
C ARG A 193 -54.66 54.20 59.26
N LEU A 194 -54.22 55.19 60.04
CA LEU A 194 -52.79 55.45 60.24
C LEU A 194 -52.13 54.34 61.05
N ASP A 195 -52.82 53.80 62.06
CA ASP A 195 -52.33 52.67 62.85
C ASP A 195 -52.12 51.42 61.97
N ASP A 196 -53.07 51.11 61.08
CA ASP A 196 -52.92 50.00 60.12
C ASP A 196 -51.68 50.20 59.23
N ILE A 197 -51.46 51.44 58.74
CA ILE A 197 -50.28 51.76 57.92
C ILE A 197 -49.00 51.58 58.73
N LEU A 198 -48.97 52.01 59.99
CA LEU A 198 -47.79 51.83 60.84
C LEU A 198 -47.46 50.36 61.06
N GLU A 199 -48.46 49.51 61.29
CA GLU A 199 -48.24 48.07 61.45
C GLU A 199 -47.64 47.44 60.18
N THR A 200 -48.16 47.79 59.01
CA THR A 200 -47.60 47.29 57.73
C THR A 200 -46.16 47.75 57.50
N LEU A 201 -45.82 49.00 57.86
CA LEU A 201 -44.46 49.53 57.74
C LEU A 201 -43.50 48.85 58.72
N GLU A 202 -43.96 48.52 59.94
CA GLU A 202 -43.14 47.76 60.89
C GLU A 202 -42.79 46.36 60.35
N GLU A 203 -43.75 45.66 59.75
CA GLU A 203 -43.50 44.35 59.16
C GLU A 203 -42.48 44.42 58.02
N GLN A 204 -42.64 45.40 57.12
CA GLN A 204 -41.67 45.66 56.05
C GLN A 204 -40.27 45.96 56.61
N MET A 205 -40.18 46.79 57.65
CA MET A 205 -38.90 47.10 58.31
C MET A 205 -38.25 45.85 58.92
N ARG A 206 -39.03 44.97 59.55
CA ARG A 206 -38.52 43.69 60.08
C ARG A 206 -37.97 42.80 58.95
N GLY A 207 -38.67 42.75 57.82
CA GLY A 207 -38.22 42.08 56.60
C GLY A 207 -36.88 42.61 56.08
N LEU A 208 -36.78 43.93 55.90
CA LEU A 208 -35.56 44.60 55.45
C LEU A 208 -34.38 44.39 56.41
N LYS A 209 -34.63 44.41 57.72
CA LYS A 209 -33.59 44.14 58.73
C LYS A 209 -33.04 42.71 58.63
N LYS A 210 -33.90 41.73 58.33
CA LYS A 210 -33.48 40.35 58.09
C LYS A 210 -32.63 40.24 56.82
N GLN A 211 -33.06 40.88 55.73
CA GLN A 211 -32.31 40.92 54.47
C GLN A 211 -30.93 41.57 54.64
N ALA A 212 -30.84 42.71 55.33
CA ALA A 212 -29.58 43.39 55.61
C ALA A 212 -28.58 42.51 56.39
N ARG A 213 -29.08 41.77 57.39
CA ARG A 213 -28.27 40.79 58.15
C ARG A 213 -27.76 39.66 57.25
N GLN A 214 -28.61 39.13 56.37
CA GLN A 214 -28.22 38.08 55.42
C GLN A 214 -27.15 38.58 54.43
N ALA A 215 -27.34 39.77 53.86
CA ALA A 215 -26.38 40.38 52.95
C ALA A 215 -25.02 40.61 53.62
N THR A 216 -25.02 41.11 54.86
CA THR A 216 -23.79 41.31 55.64
C THR A 216 -23.07 39.99 55.91
N ARG A 217 -23.81 38.93 56.27
CA ARG A 217 -23.24 37.58 56.50
C ARG A 217 -22.67 37.00 55.20
N TYR A 218 -23.38 37.16 54.09
CA TYR A 218 -22.93 36.73 52.78
C TYR A 218 -21.63 37.43 52.37
N SER A 219 -21.55 38.75 52.50
CA SER A 219 -20.33 39.51 52.18
C SER A 219 -19.13 39.02 52.98
N LYS A 220 -19.28 38.86 54.31
CA LYS A 220 -18.20 38.35 55.17
C LYS A 220 -17.77 36.94 54.75
N LEU A 221 -18.72 36.04 54.49
CA LEU A 221 -18.41 34.68 54.06
C LEU A 221 -17.70 34.66 52.71
N ASN A 222 -18.13 35.50 51.77
CA ASN A 222 -17.51 35.64 50.47
C ASN A 222 -16.08 36.16 50.56
N ASP A 223 -15.80 37.11 51.46
CA ASP A 223 -14.44 37.58 51.73
C ASP A 223 -13.56 36.47 52.31
N HIS A 224 -14.09 35.65 53.21
CA HIS A 224 -13.38 34.46 53.71
C HIS A 224 -13.11 33.44 52.61
N ILE A 225 -14.08 33.16 51.74
CA ILE A 225 -13.92 32.26 50.60
C ILE A 225 -12.84 32.79 49.65
N ARG A 226 -12.89 34.08 49.28
CA ARG A 226 -11.89 34.70 48.41
C ARG A 226 -10.48 34.60 48.99
N LYS A 227 -10.32 34.87 50.29
CA LYS A 227 -9.03 34.72 50.97
C LYS A 227 -8.55 33.26 50.93
N ALA A 228 -9.42 32.31 51.28
CA ALA A 228 -9.08 30.88 51.26
C ALA A 228 -8.71 30.39 49.85
N GLN A 229 -9.44 30.81 48.83
CA GLN A 229 -9.15 30.49 47.42
C GLN A 229 -7.83 31.08 46.97
N ALA A 230 -7.55 32.35 47.30
CA ALA A 230 -6.27 32.98 46.98
C ALA A 230 -5.11 32.24 47.66
N THR A 231 -5.25 31.87 48.94
CA THR A 231 -4.26 31.04 49.65
C THR A 231 -4.08 29.68 49.00
N TYR A 232 -5.16 29.00 48.62
CA TYR A 232 -5.10 27.71 47.94
C TYR A 232 -4.36 27.81 46.60
N PHE A 233 -4.67 28.81 45.78
CA PHE A 233 -3.99 29.01 44.50
C PHE A 233 -2.52 29.38 44.67
N LEU A 234 -2.16 30.15 45.70
CA LEU A 234 -0.77 30.44 46.01
C LEU A 234 0.01 29.17 46.40
N ILE A 235 -0.59 28.28 47.20
CA ILE A 235 0.02 26.98 47.52
C ILE A 235 0.22 26.16 46.24
N LYS A 236 -0.82 26.06 45.41
CA LYS A 236 -0.73 25.33 44.13
C LYS A 236 0.31 25.90 43.17
N TRP A 237 0.45 27.22 43.13
CA TRP A 237 1.49 27.88 42.36
C TRP A 237 2.87 27.47 42.87
N ASN A 238 3.10 27.56 44.18
CA ASN A 238 4.39 27.22 44.78
C ASN A 238 4.75 25.75 44.54
N ASP A 239 3.79 24.83 44.70
CA ASP A 239 3.99 23.40 44.40
C ASP A 239 4.40 23.23 42.92
N ALA A 240 3.67 23.86 41.99
CA ALA A 240 3.99 23.78 40.56
C ALA A 240 5.34 24.41 40.20
N GLU A 241 5.77 25.46 40.91
CA GLU A 241 7.07 26.10 40.72
C GLU A 241 8.22 25.20 41.21
N ILE A 242 8.01 24.48 42.32
CA ILE A 242 8.93 23.44 42.81
C ILE A 242 9.04 22.31 41.79
N ASP A 243 7.91 21.77 41.33
CA ASP A 243 7.85 20.69 40.34
C ASP A 243 8.54 21.11 39.03
N LEU A 244 8.25 22.32 38.53
CA LEU A 244 8.87 22.85 37.33
C LEU A 244 10.39 22.96 37.47
N LYS A 245 10.87 23.43 38.64
CA LYS A 245 12.30 23.52 38.92
C LYS A 245 12.95 22.14 38.92
N GLN A 246 12.32 21.14 39.55
CA GLN A 246 12.82 19.77 39.55
C GLN A 246 12.88 19.19 38.13
N ILE A 247 11.77 19.24 37.39
CA ILE A 247 11.68 18.72 36.02
C ILE A 247 12.66 19.43 35.09
N SER A 248 12.87 20.75 35.26
CA SER A 248 13.85 21.49 34.46
C SER A 248 15.29 21.03 34.72
N SER A 249 15.62 20.67 35.97
CA SER A 249 16.92 20.09 36.32
C SER A 249 17.09 18.72 35.69
N GLU A 250 16.09 17.84 35.84
CA GLU A 250 16.10 16.49 35.26
C GLU A 250 16.22 16.54 33.73
N LEU A 251 15.50 17.48 33.08
CA LEU A 251 15.60 17.72 31.64
C LEU A 251 17.00 18.20 31.24
N SER A 252 17.60 19.10 32.01
CA SER A 252 18.96 19.58 31.74
C SER A 252 19.98 18.44 31.84
N ASP A 253 19.84 17.55 32.83
CA ASP A 253 20.76 16.43 33.01
C ASP A 253 20.56 15.37 31.91
N SER A 254 19.32 15.06 31.56
CA SER A 254 19.00 14.18 30.43
C SER A 254 19.52 14.75 29.10
N SER A 255 19.40 16.06 28.88
CA SER A 255 19.91 16.71 27.67
C SER A 255 21.44 16.60 27.55
N LYS A 256 22.17 16.73 28.65
CA LYS A 256 23.63 16.51 28.68
C LYS A 256 24.00 15.08 28.32
N LEU A 257 23.29 14.09 28.88
CA LEU A 257 23.51 12.68 28.56
C LEU A 257 23.26 12.39 27.07
N VAL A 258 22.20 12.96 26.49
CA VAL A 258 21.92 12.85 25.06
C VAL A 258 23.02 13.50 24.23
N GLU A 259 23.50 14.68 24.63
CA GLU A 259 24.59 15.38 23.94
C GLU A 259 25.90 14.56 23.98
N GLU A 260 26.27 14.00 25.13
CA GLU A 260 27.44 13.13 25.29
C GLU A 260 27.32 11.86 24.44
N ALA A 261 26.19 11.17 24.50
CA ALA A 261 25.96 9.96 23.70
C ALA A 261 25.94 10.26 22.20
N THR A 262 25.39 11.41 21.80
CA THR A 262 25.40 11.85 20.39
C THR A 262 26.84 12.13 19.94
N LYS A 263 27.64 12.79 20.78
CA LYS A 263 29.05 13.03 20.49
C LYS A 263 29.82 11.71 20.32
N GLU A 264 29.65 10.77 21.25
CA GLU A 264 30.29 9.45 21.15
C GLU A 264 29.86 8.69 19.89
N ALA A 265 28.57 8.69 19.56
CA ALA A 265 28.05 8.08 18.34
C ALA A 265 28.64 8.72 17.07
N THR A 266 28.75 10.06 17.03
CA THR A 266 29.37 10.76 15.89
C THR A 266 30.86 10.46 15.76
N MET A 267 31.60 10.35 16.87
CA MET A 267 33.00 9.95 16.87
C MET A 267 33.15 8.51 16.37
N ALA A 268 32.34 7.58 16.85
CA ALA A 268 32.36 6.19 16.40
C ALA A 268 32.02 6.07 14.90
N ALA A 269 31.02 6.81 14.42
CA ALA A 269 30.66 6.85 13.00
C ALA A 269 31.80 7.43 12.13
N THR A 270 32.49 8.46 12.63
CA THR A 270 33.66 9.04 11.95
C THR A 270 34.79 8.03 11.86
N SER A 271 35.16 7.38 12.98
CA SER A 271 36.18 6.33 13.01
C SER A 271 35.81 5.14 12.11
N GLN A 272 34.53 4.75 12.06
CA GLN A 272 34.06 3.71 11.15
C GLN A 272 34.21 4.13 9.68
N ALA A 273 33.86 5.37 9.33
CA ALA A 273 34.00 5.89 7.98
C ALA A 273 35.47 5.97 7.55
N GLU A 274 36.36 6.45 8.44
CA GLU A 274 37.80 6.47 8.21
C GLU A 274 38.36 5.07 7.98
N ALA A 275 38.04 4.11 8.87
CA ALA A 275 38.43 2.71 8.69
C ALA A 275 37.90 2.13 7.37
N SER A 276 36.63 2.39 7.05
CA SER A 276 36.00 1.92 5.80
C SER A 276 36.66 2.53 4.55
N SER A 277 37.12 3.78 4.62
CA SER A 277 37.86 4.42 3.52
C SER A 277 39.24 3.81 3.28
N GLY A 278 39.86 3.21 4.31
CA GLY A 278 41.14 2.52 4.21
C GLY A 278 41.05 1.10 3.63
N ILE A 279 39.90 0.43 3.79
CA ILE A 279 39.69 -0.97 3.33
C ILE A 279 39.93 -1.15 1.82
N PRO A 280 39.46 -0.28 0.90
CA PRO A 280 39.72 -0.43 -0.53
C PRO A 280 41.20 -0.47 -0.88
N ASN A 281 42.02 0.39 -0.27
CA ASN A 281 43.47 0.40 -0.52
C ASN A 281 44.12 -0.89 -0.03
N LEU A 282 43.78 -1.34 1.18
CA LEU A 282 44.27 -2.61 1.71
C LEU A 282 43.84 -3.81 0.86
N ARG A 283 42.60 -3.82 0.33
CA ARG A 283 42.14 -4.84 -0.61
C ARG A 283 42.88 -4.79 -1.95
N GLN A 284 43.22 -3.59 -2.41
CA GLN A 284 44.01 -3.44 -3.64
C GLN A 284 45.43 -3.95 -3.43
N ASP A 285 46.05 -3.64 -2.29
CA ASP A 285 47.38 -4.12 -1.91
C ASP A 285 47.39 -5.66 -1.76
N ASP A 286 46.36 -6.24 -1.13
CA ASP A 286 46.17 -7.68 -1.04
C ASP A 286 46.00 -8.32 -2.43
N ALA A 287 45.13 -7.77 -3.28
CA ALA A 287 44.95 -8.27 -4.65
C ALA A 287 46.23 -8.18 -5.49
N ASN A 288 47.01 -7.10 -5.33
CA ASN A 288 48.31 -6.94 -5.97
C ASN A 288 49.33 -7.98 -5.45
N ALA A 289 49.37 -8.22 -4.13
CA ALA A 289 50.23 -9.22 -3.52
C ALA A 289 49.87 -10.64 -3.97
N VAL A 290 48.58 -10.99 -4.00
CA VAL A 290 48.08 -12.27 -4.53
C VAL A 290 48.41 -12.43 -6.01
N GLY A 291 48.21 -11.39 -6.83
CA GLY A 291 48.56 -11.42 -8.25
C GLY A 291 50.08 -11.61 -8.47
N ASN A 292 50.91 -10.94 -7.67
CA ASN A 292 52.36 -11.12 -7.71
C ASN A 292 52.78 -12.53 -7.25
N LEU A 293 52.17 -13.06 -6.19
CA LEU A 293 52.41 -14.42 -5.71
C LEU A 293 52.05 -15.43 -6.81
N GLN A 294 50.88 -15.30 -7.43
CA GLN A 294 50.44 -16.20 -8.49
C GLN A 294 51.35 -16.13 -9.72
N ARG A 295 51.83 -14.94 -10.10
CA ARG A 295 52.85 -14.80 -11.16
C ARG A 295 54.13 -15.55 -10.79
N LEU A 296 54.65 -15.33 -9.57
CA LEU A 296 55.86 -16.01 -9.08
C LEU A 296 55.67 -17.53 -8.98
N THR A 297 54.48 -18.01 -8.60
CA THR A 297 54.18 -19.45 -8.57
C THR A 297 54.18 -20.05 -9.97
N ILE A 298 53.58 -19.38 -10.96
CA ILE A 298 53.62 -19.85 -12.36
C ILE A 298 55.05 -19.82 -12.90
N GLU A 299 55.82 -18.77 -12.60
CA GLU A 299 57.24 -18.70 -12.96
C GLU A 299 58.03 -19.84 -12.32
N LEU A 300 57.79 -20.14 -11.05
CA LEU A 300 58.40 -21.27 -10.35
C LEU A 300 58.01 -22.61 -11.00
N GLU A 301 56.72 -22.87 -11.23
CA GLU A 301 56.27 -24.11 -11.90
C GLU A 301 56.89 -24.28 -13.29
N ASN A 302 57.05 -23.19 -14.05
CA ASN A 302 57.69 -23.24 -15.36
C ASN A 302 59.19 -23.55 -15.24
N ILE A 303 59.88 -22.94 -14.25
CA ILE A 303 61.28 -23.25 -13.96
C ILE A 303 61.43 -24.69 -13.51
N GLU A 304 60.56 -25.20 -12.63
CA GLU A 304 60.57 -26.60 -12.17
C GLU A 304 60.34 -27.58 -13.32
N LYS A 305 59.40 -27.29 -14.24
CA LYS A 305 59.18 -28.11 -15.45
C LYS A 305 60.38 -28.08 -16.39
N GLU A 306 61.00 -26.93 -16.58
CA GLU A 306 62.19 -26.82 -17.42
C GLU A 306 63.40 -27.51 -16.75
N GLU A 307 63.53 -27.42 -15.43
CA GLU A 307 64.51 -28.19 -14.65
C GLU A 307 64.29 -29.70 -14.82
N GLU A 308 63.06 -30.17 -14.67
CA GLU A 308 62.72 -31.59 -14.86
C GLU A 308 63.05 -32.04 -16.29
N ARG A 309 62.71 -31.24 -17.30
CA ARG A 309 63.05 -31.50 -18.71
C ARG A 309 64.55 -31.52 -18.96
N ILE A 310 65.31 -30.62 -18.35
CA ILE A 310 66.78 -30.60 -18.44
C ILE A 310 67.35 -31.84 -17.75
N LEU A 311 66.81 -32.25 -16.60
CA LEU A 311 67.25 -33.44 -15.87
C LEU A 311 66.97 -34.72 -16.65
N THR A 312 65.80 -34.86 -17.28
CA THR A 312 65.47 -36.00 -18.16
C THR A 312 66.36 -36.00 -19.38
N SER A 313 66.51 -34.86 -20.08
CA SER A 313 67.42 -34.73 -21.23
C SER A 313 68.86 -35.06 -20.85
N ARG A 314 69.32 -34.62 -19.67
CA ARG A 314 70.66 -34.94 -19.16
C ARG A 314 70.81 -36.42 -18.87
N LYS A 315 69.78 -37.08 -18.34
CA LYS A 315 69.78 -38.53 -18.11
C LYS A 315 69.82 -39.28 -19.44
N GLU A 316 68.97 -38.94 -20.39
CA GLU A 316 68.96 -39.52 -21.75
C GLU A 316 70.31 -39.35 -22.46
N LEU A 317 70.91 -38.16 -22.40
CA LEU A 317 72.24 -37.91 -22.96
C LEU A 317 73.32 -38.74 -22.27
N LYS A 318 73.22 -38.93 -20.95
CA LYS A 318 74.15 -39.75 -20.18
C LYS A 318 74.01 -41.23 -20.53
N ASP A 319 72.79 -41.73 -20.66
CA ASP A 319 72.49 -43.09 -21.09
C ASP A 319 72.98 -43.32 -22.53
N ARG A 320 72.75 -42.36 -23.43
CA ARG A 320 73.26 -42.39 -24.81
C ARG A 320 74.78 -42.34 -24.89
N LEU A 321 75.43 -41.63 -23.96
CA LEU A 321 76.89 -41.59 -23.86
C LEU A 321 77.46 -42.93 -23.36
N ILE A 322 76.77 -43.60 -22.45
CA ILE A 322 77.10 -44.98 -22.03
C ILE A 322 76.93 -45.94 -23.20
N GLU A 323 75.83 -45.85 -23.95
CA GLU A 323 75.58 -46.67 -25.14
C GLU A 323 76.63 -46.43 -26.22
N THR A 324 76.95 -45.16 -26.52
CA THR A 324 78.00 -44.80 -27.50
C THR A 324 79.38 -45.27 -27.04
N ASN A 325 79.68 -45.26 -25.75
CA ASN A 325 80.94 -45.81 -25.22
C ASN A 325 80.97 -47.33 -25.33
N HIS A 326 79.86 -48.03 -25.06
CA HIS A 326 79.76 -49.47 -25.30
C HIS A 326 79.90 -49.81 -26.79
N ASP A 327 79.27 -49.04 -27.67
CA ASP A 327 79.41 -49.19 -29.12
C ASP A 327 80.84 -48.91 -29.56
N MET A 328 81.50 -47.89 -29.00
CA MET A 328 82.91 -47.61 -29.27
C MET A 328 83.81 -48.72 -28.76
N GLU A 329 83.56 -49.28 -27.57
CA GLU A 329 84.29 -50.42 -27.02
C GLU A 329 84.10 -51.66 -27.91
N ARG A 330 82.87 -51.91 -28.35
CA ARG A 330 82.53 -52.98 -29.30
C ARG A 330 83.22 -52.80 -30.64
N GLU A 331 83.20 -51.60 -31.21
CA GLU A 331 83.88 -51.27 -32.47
C GLU A 331 85.40 -51.33 -32.33
N THR A 332 85.98 -50.94 -31.18
CA THR A 332 87.41 -51.13 -30.92
C THR A 332 87.79 -52.59 -30.82
N ASN A 333 86.95 -53.41 -30.17
CA ASN A 333 87.14 -54.86 -30.09
C ASN A 333 87.01 -55.51 -31.47
N LEU A 334 86.01 -55.10 -32.28
CA LEU A 334 85.87 -55.51 -33.67
C LEU A 334 87.05 -55.06 -34.54
N LEU A 335 87.62 -53.88 -34.30
CA LEU A 335 88.83 -53.40 -34.98
C LEU A 335 90.06 -54.21 -34.59
N THR A 336 90.23 -54.58 -33.32
CA THR A 336 91.30 -55.49 -32.90
C THR A 336 91.11 -56.89 -33.47
N ASP A 337 89.91 -57.45 -33.45
CA ASP A 337 89.60 -58.76 -34.04
C ASP A 337 89.80 -58.72 -35.56
N SER A 338 89.40 -57.63 -36.22
CA SER A 338 89.63 -57.43 -37.65
C SER A 338 91.11 -57.22 -37.98
N LYS A 339 91.90 -56.59 -37.10
CA LYS A 339 93.36 -56.48 -37.28
C LYS A 339 94.04 -57.84 -37.13
N VAL A 340 93.63 -58.65 -36.14
CA VAL A 340 94.11 -60.03 -35.97
C VAL A 340 93.70 -60.90 -37.16
N ALA A 341 92.48 -60.74 -37.66
CA ALA A 341 92.00 -61.43 -38.85
C ALA A 341 92.72 -60.95 -40.13
N ILE A 342 93.05 -59.67 -40.26
CA ILE A 342 93.86 -59.14 -41.37
C ILE A 342 95.29 -59.68 -41.28
N GLU A 343 95.92 -59.72 -40.12
CA GLU A 343 97.25 -60.32 -39.95
C GLU A 343 97.23 -61.82 -40.28
N SER A 344 96.19 -62.55 -39.88
CA SER A 344 96.05 -63.97 -40.24
C SER A 344 95.78 -64.16 -41.74
N LEU A 345 94.94 -63.33 -42.34
CA LEU A 345 94.64 -63.34 -43.78
C LEU A 345 95.83 -62.88 -44.62
N GLU A 346 96.67 -61.96 -44.14
CA GLU A 346 97.92 -61.56 -44.80
C GLU A 346 98.94 -62.69 -44.75
N SER A 347 99.04 -63.40 -43.62
CA SER A 347 99.82 -64.64 -43.52
C SER A 347 99.28 -65.72 -44.47
N GLU A 348 97.97 -65.89 -44.57
CA GLU A 348 97.31 -66.86 -45.45
C GLU A 348 97.45 -66.47 -46.94
N ILE A 349 97.35 -65.18 -47.28
CA ILE A 349 97.63 -64.65 -48.63
C ILE A 349 99.11 -64.81 -49.00
N SER A 350 100.03 -64.70 -48.05
CA SER A 350 101.47 -64.92 -48.30
C SER A 350 101.78 -66.40 -48.60
N LEU A 351 101.11 -67.32 -47.89
CA LEU A 351 101.19 -68.77 -48.14
C LEU A 351 100.53 -69.14 -49.48
N LEU A 352 99.33 -68.63 -49.75
CA LEU A 352 98.60 -68.85 -51.00
C LEU A 352 99.30 -68.23 -52.20
N LYS A 353 100.06 -67.12 -52.06
CA LYS A 353 100.90 -66.58 -53.15
C LYS A 353 102.09 -67.47 -53.48
N ILE A 354 102.67 -68.16 -52.49
CA ILE A 354 103.76 -69.13 -52.71
C ILE A 354 103.22 -70.40 -53.39
N GLU A 355 102.03 -70.87 -53.01
CA GLU A 355 101.34 -71.98 -53.69
C GLU A 355 100.86 -71.61 -55.11
N ASN A 356 100.31 -70.40 -55.30
CA ASN A 356 99.78 -69.96 -56.59
C ASN A 356 100.88 -69.59 -57.62
N ASP A 357 102.05 -69.08 -57.20
CA ASP A 357 103.20 -68.90 -58.11
C ASP A 357 103.85 -70.23 -58.55
N ALA A 358 103.68 -71.30 -57.77
CA ALA A 358 104.08 -72.66 -58.15
C ALA A 358 103.06 -73.32 -59.10
N GLU A 359 101.77 -73.00 -58.96
CA GLU A 359 100.66 -73.60 -59.72
C GLU A 359 100.35 -72.85 -61.03
N ILE A 360 100.57 -71.53 -61.11
CA ILE A 360 100.45 -70.72 -62.35
C ILE A 360 101.56 -71.07 -63.37
N LYS A 361 102.73 -71.53 -62.90
CA LYS A 361 103.84 -71.97 -63.77
C LYS A 361 103.58 -73.36 -64.38
N THR A 362 102.88 -74.24 -63.68
CA THR A 362 102.51 -75.59 -64.16
C THR A 362 101.22 -75.59 -64.99
N LEU A 363 100.28 -74.67 -64.77
CA LEU A 363 99.07 -74.51 -65.59
C LEU A 363 99.34 -73.90 -66.97
N SER A 364 100.24 -72.90 -67.07
CA SER A 364 100.58 -72.24 -68.35
C SER A 364 101.27 -73.17 -69.37
N ASP A 365 102.02 -74.17 -68.90
CA ASP A 365 102.73 -75.13 -69.77
C ASP A 365 101.84 -76.33 -70.18
N THR A 366 100.76 -76.60 -69.44
CA THR A 366 99.80 -77.69 -69.71
C THR A 366 98.60 -77.25 -70.56
N GLN A 367 98.19 -75.98 -70.49
CA GLN A 367 97.13 -75.43 -71.36
C GLN A 367 97.55 -75.28 -72.83
N LYS A 368 98.82 -74.95 -73.10
CA LYS A 368 99.35 -74.85 -74.49
C LYS A 368 99.54 -76.20 -75.18
N THR A 369 99.65 -77.29 -74.42
CA THR A 369 99.82 -78.64 -74.96
C THR A 369 98.49 -79.36 -75.17
N LEU A 370 97.42 -78.95 -74.47
CA LEU A 370 96.07 -79.51 -74.62
C LEU A 370 95.31 -78.92 -75.83
N GLU A 371 95.37 -77.59 -76.06
CA GLU A 371 94.70 -76.93 -77.20
C GLU A 371 95.24 -77.38 -78.58
N LEU A 372 96.51 -77.79 -78.66
CA LEU A 372 97.12 -78.34 -79.89
C LEU A 372 96.79 -79.84 -80.11
N ALA A 373 96.40 -80.57 -79.06
CA ALA A 373 96.05 -81.99 -79.13
C ALA A 373 94.56 -82.21 -79.43
N GLU A 374 93.68 -81.33 -78.93
CA GLU A 374 92.22 -81.41 -79.15
C GLU A 374 91.84 -81.10 -80.62
N ALA A 375 92.56 -80.21 -81.30
CA ALA A 375 92.31 -79.89 -82.71
C ALA A 375 92.72 -81.01 -83.70
N ASN A 376 93.66 -81.88 -83.33
CA ASN A 376 94.12 -82.98 -84.20
C ASN A 376 93.32 -84.28 -84.02
N LEU A 377 92.64 -84.49 -82.88
CA LEU A 377 91.86 -85.69 -82.61
C LEU A 377 90.46 -85.63 -83.24
N GLU A 378 89.81 -84.46 -83.23
CA GLU A 378 88.47 -84.25 -83.80
C GLU A 378 88.43 -84.48 -85.32
N GLN A 379 89.55 -84.21 -86.02
CA GLN A 379 89.65 -84.40 -87.47
C GLN A 379 89.86 -85.86 -87.89
N MET A 380 90.36 -86.74 -87.00
CA MET A 380 90.64 -88.16 -87.31
C MET A 380 89.47 -89.11 -86.97
N GLU A 381 88.67 -88.84 -85.94
CA GLU A 381 87.59 -89.77 -85.53
C GLU A 381 86.34 -89.70 -86.41
N ASP A 382 86.07 -88.56 -87.05
CA ASP A 382 84.92 -88.41 -87.95
C ASP A 382 85.10 -89.20 -89.26
N SER A 383 86.34 -89.41 -89.71
CA SER A 383 86.68 -90.31 -90.81
C SER A 383 86.55 -91.79 -90.46
N ALA A 384 86.86 -92.19 -89.23
CA ALA A 384 86.79 -93.60 -88.79
C ALA A 384 85.34 -94.09 -88.60
N ARG A 385 84.44 -93.24 -88.11
CA ARG A 385 83.02 -93.57 -87.92
C ARG A 385 82.28 -93.91 -89.23
N LYS A 386 82.67 -93.30 -90.35
CA LYS A 386 82.02 -93.50 -91.65
C LYS A 386 82.33 -94.88 -92.25
N HIS A 387 83.60 -95.30 -92.22
CA HIS A 387 84.02 -96.58 -92.79
C HIS A 387 83.61 -97.80 -91.94
N MET A 388 83.55 -97.65 -90.61
CA MET A 388 83.19 -98.76 -89.73
C MET A 388 81.69 -99.12 -89.79
N SER A 389 80.82 -98.16 -90.12
CA SER A 389 79.39 -98.41 -90.34
C SER A 389 79.09 -99.21 -91.62
N GLU A 390 79.91 -99.07 -92.67
CA GLU A 390 79.72 -99.78 -93.94
C GLU A 390 80.20 -101.24 -93.85
N LEU A 391 81.29 -101.49 -93.11
CA LEU A 391 81.85 -102.83 -92.92
C LEU A 391 80.96 -103.74 -92.06
N ALA A 392 80.42 -103.22 -90.95
CA ALA A 392 79.61 -104.02 -90.03
C ALA A 392 78.27 -104.48 -90.65
N SER A 393 77.68 -103.68 -91.54
CA SER A 393 76.48 -104.07 -92.29
C SER A 393 76.75 -105.25 -93.23
N ALA A 394 77.94 -105.32 -93.83
CA ALA A 394 78.30 -106.38 -94.76
C ALA A 394 78.65 -107.70 -94.04
N GLU A 395 79.35 -107.63 -92.91
CA GLU A 395 79.71 -108.80 -92.10
C GLU A 395 78.49 -109.49 -91.47
N ALA A 396 77.51 -108.73 -90.99
CA ALA A 396 76.28 -109.27 -90.40
C ALA A 396 75.49 -110.14 -91.40
N THR A 397 75.46 -109.76 -92.68
CA THR A 397 74.76 -110.52 -93.74
C THR A 397 75.49 -111.80 -94.14
N ALA A 398 76.83 -111.81 -94.12
CA ALA A 398 77.62 -112.97 -94.45
C ALA A 398 77.51 -114.07 -93.38
N PHE A 399 77.62 -113.68 -92.10
CA PHE A 399 77.62 -114.63 -90.98
C PHE A 399 76.29 -115.40 -90.81
N GLN A 400 75.14 -114.73 -90.95
CA GLN A 400 73.83 -115.39 -90.88
C GLN A 400 73.64 -116.46 -91.96
N SER A 401 74.21 -116.23 -93.13
CA SER A 401 74.10 -117.14 -94.28
C SER A 401 74.96 -118.39 -94.09
N GLU A 402 76.13 -118.23 -93.46
CA GLU A 402 77.08 -119.31 -93.22
C GLU A 402 76.65 -120.25 -92.09
N GLN A 403 76.09 -119.73 -90.99
CA GLN A 403 75.53 -120.58 -89.92
C GLN A 403 74.37 -121.46 -90.42
N ARG A 404 73.51 -120.90 -91.28
CA ARG A 404 72.39 -121.64 -91.89
C ARG A 404 72.87 -122.81 -92.75
N LYS A 405 73.99 -122.66 -93.45
CA LYS A 405 74.62 -123.72 -94.24
C LYS A 405 75.13 -124.85 -93.34
N HIS A 406 75.83 -124.51 -92.26
CA HIS A 406 76.38 -125.51 -91.34
C HIS A 406 75.28 -126.36 -90.68
N PHE A 407 74.24 -125.72 -90.14
CA PHE A 407 73.12 -126.42 -89.48
C PHE A 407 72.41 -127.44 -90.39
N LEU A 408 72.24 -127.11 -91.68
CA LEU A 408 71.63 -128.01 -92.65
C LEU A 408 72.56 -129.14 -93.07
N THR A 409 73.86 -128.86 -93.17
CA THR A 409 74.86 -129.85 -93.56
C THR A 409 75.02 -130.93 -92.49
N ASP A 410 75.03 -130.56 -91.21
CA ASP A 410 75.10 -131.51 -90.10
C ASP A 410 73.83 -132.35 -89.95
N ARG A 411 72.65 -131.77 -90.18
CA ARG A 411 71.39 -132.55 -90.15
C ARG A 411 71.32 -133.62 -91.23
N ILE A 412 71.77 -133.32 -92.45
CA ILE A 412 71.85 -134.31 -93.53
C ILE A 412 72.81 -135.43 -93.12
N ARG A 413 73.97 -135.08 -92.55
CA ARG A 413 74.98 -136.03 -92.09
C ARG A 413 74.47 -136.95 -90.97
N GLN A 414 73.73 -136.39 -90.01
CA GLN A 414 73.16 -137.15 -88.89
C GLN A 414 72.02 -138.08 -89.34
N GLN A 415 71.18 -137.63 -90.28
CA GLN A 415 70.12 -138.47 -90.83
C GLN A 415 70.65 -139.59 -91.73
N SER A 416 71.72 -139.37 -92.50
CA SER A 416 72.40 -140.46 -93.22
C SER A 416 73.01 -141.49 -92.28
N SER A 417 73.57 -141.04 -91.15
CA SER A 417 74.16 -141.94 -90.13
C SER A 417 73.10 -142.76 -89.40
N ASN A 418 71.95 -142.17 -89.07
CA ASN A 418 70.82 -142.91 -88.48
C ASN A 418 70.24 -143.95 -89.45
N LEU A 419 70.25 -143.66 -90.76
CA LEU A 419 69.80 -144.60 -91.79
C LEU A 419 70.78 -145.78 -91.96
N GLU A 420 72.07 -145.55 -91.74
CA GLU A 420 73.09 -146.58 -91.75
C GLU A 420 73.03 -147.48 -90.50
N GLN A 421 72.86 -146.90 -89.31
CA GLN A 421 72.69 -147.67 -88.07
C GLN A 421 71.40 -148.47 -88.03
N ALA A 422 70.31 -147.93 -88.60
CA ALA A 422 69.06 -148.69 -88.74
C ALA A 422 69.29 -149.96 -89.59
N LYS A 423 70.12 -149.91 -90.64
CA LYS A 423 70.53 -151.10 -91.40
C LYS A 423 71.45 -152.03 -90.62
N GLU A 424 72.26 -151.51 -89.70
CA GLU A 424 73.16 -152.30 -88.87
C GLU A 424 72.45 -153.05 -87.73
N LYS A 425 71.44 -152.43 -87.10
CA LYS A 425 70.58 -153.11 -86.12
C LYS A 425 69.82 -154.29 -86.73
N ILE A 426 69.40 -154.18 -87.98
CA ILE A 426 68.76 -155.29 -88.70
C ILE A 426 69.70 -156.49 -88.83
N LYS A 427 71.01 -156.29 -89.01
CA LYS A 427 72.01 -157.37 -89.11
C LYS A 427 72.29 -158.08 -87.79
N VAL A 428 72.40 -157.37 -86.68
CA VAL A 428 72.80 -157.98 -85.40
C VAL A 428 71.66 -158.79 -84.78
N LEU A 429 70.42 -158.43 -85.12
CA LEU A 429 69.25 -159.24 -84.84
C LEU A 429 69.26 -160.61 -85.56
N GLU A 430 70.19 -160.88 -86.49
CA GLU A 430 70.23 -162.14 -87.25
C GLU A 430 70.94 -163.33 -86.55
N ASN A 431 71.70 -163.15 -85.45
CA ASN A 431 72.52 -164.22 -84.85
C ASN A 431 72.13 -164.70 -83.44
N ASN A 432 70.97 -164.31 -82.94
CA ASN A 432 70.43 -164.81 -81.67
C ASN A 432 69.11 -165.59 -81.90
N PRO A 433 68.88 -166.81 -81.36
CA PRO A 433 67.58 -167.52 -81.31
C PRO A 433 66.89 -167.21 -79.96
N ASN A 434 65.78 -166.47 -79.87
CA ASN A 434 64.56 -166.62 -80.65
C ASN A 434 64.15 -165.36 -81.43
N LYS A 435 64.08 -165.53 -82.75
CA LYS A 435 63.42 -164.64 -83.72
C LYS A 435 61.93 -164.53 -83.41
N ALA A 436 61.38 -163.32 -83.39
CA ALA A 436 60.22 -163.00 -84.24
C ALA A 436 59.74 -161.55 -84.05
N ILE A 437 59.61 -161.06 -82.83
CA ILE A 437 58.65 -159.95 -82.62
C ILE A 437 59.33 -158.56 -82.63
N LEU A 438 60.66 -158.49 -82.78
CA LEU A 438 61.41 -157.25 -83.01
C LEU A 438 61.31 -156.69 -84.46
N SER A 439 60.53 -157.29 -85.38
CA SER A 439 60.55 -156.86 -86.79
C SER A 439 59.66 -155.65 -87.11
N SER A 440 58.54 -155.44 -86.42
CA SER A 440 57.56 -154.44 -86.86
C SER A 440 57.92 -153.00 -86.48
N GLU A 441 58.62 -152.77 -85.37
CA GLU A 441 59.09 -151.42 -84.98
C GLU A 441 60.15 -150.90 -85.95
N VAL A 442 60.91 -151.79 -86.57
CA VAL A 442 62.09 -151.44 -87.36
C VAL A 442 61.72 -151.00 -88.79
N GLU A 443 60.64 -151.51 -89.37
CA GLU A 443 60.21 -151.08 -90.72
C GLU A 443 59.59 -149.67 -90.72
N GLN A 444 58.84 -149.32 -89.67
CA GLN A 444 58.22 -147.98 -89.56
C GLN A 444 59.25 -146.86 -89.33
N GLU A 445 60.27 -147.09 -88.50
CA GLU A 445 61.34 -146.11 -88.28
C GLU A 445 62.07 -145.73 -89.59
N LEU A 446 62.17 -146.67 -90.53
CA LEU A 446 62.91 -146.47 -91.78
C LEU A 446 62.19 -145.56 -92.78
N GLU A 447 60.87 -145.72 -92.89
CA GLU A 447 60.03 -144.94 -93.82
C GLU A 447 59.97 -143.44 -93.40
N GLN A 448 60.01 -143.15 -92.10
CA GLN A 448 60.11 -141.77 -91.58
C GLN A 448 61.48 -141.13 -91.86
N LEU A 449 62.57 -141.88 -91.73
CA LEU A 449 63.93 -141.37 -91.95
C LEU A 449 64.12 -140.91 -93.41
N LEU A 450 63.56 -141.62 -94.38
CA LEU A 450 63.62 -141.28 -95.80
C LEU A 450 62.96 -139.93 -96.11
N ASN A 451 61.75 -139.71 -95.60
CA ASN A 451 60.97 -138.52 -95.92
C ASN A 451 61.59 -137.22 -95.38
N ASN A 452 62.32 -137.30 -94.26
CA ASN A 452 63.01 -136.14 -93.67
C ASN A 452 64.27 -135.72 -94.45
N LEU A 453 64.91 -136.67 -95.12
CA LEU A 453 66.17 -136.45 -95.84
C LEU A 453 65.95 -135.58 -97.09
N ASP A 454 64.88 -135.83 -97.84
CA ASP A 454 64.54 -135.06 -99.05
C ASP A 454 64.24 -133.59 -98.74
N LYS A 455 63.53 -133.29 -97.65
CA LYS A 455 63.27 -131.89 -97.22
C LYS A 455 64.54 -131.11 -96.88
N HIS A 456 65.54 -131.76 -96.31
CA HIS A 456 66.78 -131.09 -95.91
C HIS A 456 67.66 -130.74 -97.12
N ARG A 457 67.55 -131.47 -98.22
CA ARG A 457 68.32 -131.24 -99.46
C ARG A 457 67.88 -129.98 -100.20
N ASP A 458 66.58 -129.77 -100.36
CA ASP A 458 66.04 -128.62 -101.08
C ASP A 458 66.42 -127.29 -100.44
N LYS A 459 66.44 -127.22 -99.10
CA LYS A 459 66.82 -126.01 -98.37
C LYS A 459 68.28 -125.60 -98.55
N LEU A 460 69.18 -126.56 -98.75
CA LEU A 460 70.63 -126.29 -98.90
C LEU A 460 70.93 -125.51 -100.19
N SER A 461 70.17 -125.78 -101.25
CA SER A 461 70.37 -125.16 -102.58
C SER A 461 70.16 -123.65 -102.56
N VAL A 462 69.19 -123.17 -101.77
CA VAL A 462 68.83 -121.75 -101.69
C VAL A 462 69.90 -120.94 -100.94
N ILE A 463 70.45 -121.50 -99.87
CA ILE A 463 71.45 -120.84 -99.01
C ILE A 463 72.81 -120.66 -99.72
N LEU A 464 73.21 -121.56 -100.62
CA LEU A 464 74.47 -121.43 -101.37
C LEU A 464 74.47 -120.25 -102.33
N LYS A 465 73.32 -119.87 -102.88
CA LYS A 465 73.22 -118.77 -103.85
C LYS A 465 73.42 -117.41 -103.18
N GLN A 466 72.86 -117.22 -101.99
CA GLN A 466 72.98 -115.99 -101.20
C GLN A 466 74.40 -115.76 -100.66
N LEU A 467 75.08 -116.84 -100.27
CA LEU A 467 76.45 -116.79 -99.75
C LEU A 467 77.45 -116.20 -100.76
N ASN A 468 77.25 -116.44 -102.05
CA ASN A 468 78.18 -116.03 -103.10
C ASN A 468 78.09 -114.53 -103.44
N GLU A 469 76.89 -113.95 -103.32
CA GLU A 469 76.67 -112.51 -103.54
C GLU A 469 77.26 -111.68 -102.39
N ALA A 470 77.17 -112.18 -101.15
CA ALA A 470 77.72 -111.53 -99.96
C ALA A 470 79.27 -111.47 -99.97
N LEU A 471 79.95 -112.53 -100.40
CA LEU A 471 81.42 -112.61 -100.47
C LEU A 471 82.04 -111.60 -101.46
N ASN A 472 81.34 -111.26 -102.54
CA ASN A 472 81.81 -110.28 -103.52
C ASN A 472 81.67 -108.83 -103.03
N HIS A 473 80.58 -108.52 -102.33
CA HIS A 473 80.39 -107.20 -101.74
C HIS A 473 81.41 -106.91 -100.63
N LEU A 474 81.78 -107.96 -99.88
CA LEU A 474 82.76 -107.92 -98.80
C LEU A 474 84.18 -107.63 -99.31
N THR A 475 84.55 -108.14 -100.49
CA THR A 475 85.91 -108.00 -101.04
C THR A 475 86.20 -106.59 -101.55
N VAL A 476 85.22 -105.93 -102.19
CA VAL A 476 85.35 -104.53 -102.66
C VAL A 476 85.47 -103.57 -101.47
N SER A 477 84.62 -103.73 -100.46
CA SER A 477 84.62 -102.86 -99.27
C SER A 477 85.92 -102.96 -98.45
N LYS A 478 86.56 -104.14 -98.42
CA LYS A 478 87.80 -104.35 -97.66
C LYS A 478 89.01 -103.65 -98.27
N GLN A 479 89.05 -103.48 -99.58
CA GLN A 479 90.18 -102.90 -100.29
C GLN A 479 90.21 -101.36 -100.21
N ASP A 480 89.05 -100.72 -100.18
CA ASP A 480 88.91 -99.27 -100.00
C ASP A 480 89.17 -98.82 -98.54
N ALA A 481 88.83 -99.64 -97.54
CA ALA A 481 89.11 -99.33 -96.14
C ALA A 481 90.61 -99.40 -95.79
N GLN A 482 91.36 -100.31 -96.43
CA GLN A 482 92.76 -100.56 -96.10
C GLN A 482 93.69 -99.41 -96.56
N THR A 483 93.34 -98.71 -97.64
CA THR A 483 94.10 -97.56 -98.15
C THR A 483 93.87 -96.28 -97.35
N ALA A 484 92.77 -96.19 -96.61
CA ALA A 484 92.47 -95.06 -95.72
C ALA A 484 93.28 -95.11 -94.42
N PHE A 485 93.55 -96.30 -93.87
CA PHE A 485 94.25 -96.47 -92.58
C PHE A 485 95.76 -96.24 -92.66
N GLU A 486 96.39 -96.49 -93.81
CA GLU A 486 97.85 -96.35 -93.94
C GLU A 486 98.32 -94.89 -94.11
N ASN A 487 97.41 -93.94 -94.38
CA ASN A 487 97.70 -92.51 -94.60
C ASN A 487 97.29 -91.60 -93.43
N SER A 488 96.74 -92.18 -92.36
CA SER A 488 96.45 -91.55 -91.07
C SER A 488 97.47 -92.02 -90.04
#